data_AF-A0A6V8LEC0-F1
#
_entry.id   AF-A0A6V8LEC0-F1
#
_cell.length_a   1.000
_cell.length_b   1.000
_cell.length_c   1.000
_cell.angle_alpha   90.00
_cell.angle_beta   90.00
_cell.angle_gamma   90.00
#
_symmetry.space_group_name_H-M   'P 1'
#
loop_
_entity.id
_entity.type
_entity.pdbx_description
1 polymer ?
#
loop_
_entity_poly.entity_id
_entity_poly.type
_entity_poly.pdbx_seq_one_letter_code
_entity_poly.pdbx_strand_id
1 'polypeptide(L)'
;MSASPIFVVAANNTAFHVYRDAQSVVDTKEFDADQLASVEFFDVNGRRLTPVLSDTGTLMGLSDAGGQSDVPAVQARLAAVRQHLAATVDKRITKAAPPTVTSVEALSRLPVLDGRPLAECYVLLEPIFGHAYGGVAGTRHDGSWWHNFWAH
;
A
#
# COMPACT_ATOMS: atom_id res chain seq x y z
N MET A 1 -20.17 -5.89 9.29
CA MET A 1 -18.79 -6.42 9.34
C MET A 1 -17.89 -5.22 9.57
N SER A 2 -17.04 -5.23 10.60
CA SER A 2 -16.10 -4.13 10.79
C SER A 2 -15.14 -4.08 9.61
N ALA A 3 -14.98 -2.90 9.02
CA ALA A 3 -14.08 -2.67 7.90
C ALA A 3 -12.64 -2.96 8.36
N SER A 4 -11.94 -3.86 7.67
CA SER A 4 -10.58 -4.28 8.01
C SER A 4 -9.57 -3.63 7.05
N PRO A 5 -8.49 -3.01 7.55
CA PRO A 5 -7.48 -2.42 6.68
C PRO A 5 -6.87 -3.41 5.71
N ILE A 6 -6.58 -2.93 4.51
CA ILE A 6 -6.08 -3.70 3.38
C ILE A 6 -4.67 -3.24 3.03
N PHE A 7 -3.75 -4.19 2.93
CA PHE A 7 -2.46 -4.02 2.27
C PHE A 7 -2.59 -4.50 0.84
N VAL A 8 -2.12 -3.69 -0.10
CA VAL A 8 -1.93 -4.08 -1.51
C VAL A 8 -0.45 -4.09 -1.77
N VAL A 9 0.12 -5.26 -2.06
CA VAL A 9 1.55 -5.43 -2.23
C VAL A 9 1.83 -5.90 -3.65
N ALA A 10 2.76 -5.25 -4.35
CA ALA A 10 3.20 -5.73 -5.65
C ALA A 10 3.74 -7.18 -5.54
N ALA A 11 3.43 -8.03 -6.52
CA ALA A 11 3.82 -9.43 -6.52
C ALA A 11 5.36 -9.63 -6.42
N ASN A 12 6.11 -8.67 -6.94
CA ASN A 12 7.57 -8.61 -6.91
C ASN A 12 8.16 -7.89 -5.67
N ASN A 13 7.33 -7.51 -4.70
CA ASN A 13 7.71 -6.79 -3.48
C ASN A 13 8.44 -5.45 -3.72
N THR A 14 8.08 -4.69 -4.76
CA THR A 14 8.72 -3.37 -5.03
C THR A 14 7.88 -2.18 -4.57
N ALA A 15 6.59 -2.37 -4.31
CA ALA A 15 5.68 -1.32 -3.88
C ALA A 15 4.57 -1.91 -3.00
N PHE A 16 3.99 -1.06 -2.15
CA PHE A 16 2.70 -1.34 -1.52
C PHE A 16 1.86 -0.07 -1.41
N HIS A 17 0.55 -0.27 -1.31
CA HIS A 17 -0.45 0.71 -0.91
C HIS A 17 -1.21 0.18 0.31
N VAL A 18 -1.79 1.09 1.09
CA VAL A 18 -2.65 0.72 2.21
C VAL A 18 -3.99 1.45 2.14
N TYR A 19 -5.07 0.75 2.50
CA TYR A 19 -6.44 1.24 2.45
C TYR A 19 -7.14 0.91 3.76
N ARG A 20 -8.12 1.73 4.17
CA ARG A 20 -8.91 1.49 5.40
C ARG A 20 -9.72 0.20 5.33
N ASP A 21 -10.19 -0.14 4.13
CA ASP A 21 -11.04 -1.29 3.88
C ASP A 21 -11.11 -1.63 2.40
N ALA A 22 -11.78 -2.75 2.09
CA ALA A 22 -11.96 -3.23 0.73
C ALA A 22 -12.79 -2.27 -0.15
N GLN A 23 -13.76 -1.54 0.43
CA GLN A 23 -14.56 -0.57 -0.33
C GLN A 23 -13.67 0.57 -0.84
N SER A 24 -12.72 0.97 -0.01
CA SER A 24 -11.77 2.03 -0.36
C SER A 24 -10.86 1.66 -1.53
N VAL A 25 -10.49 0.37 -1.63
CA VAL A 25 -9.74 -0.16 -2.79
C VAL A 25 -10.59 -0.05 -4.06
N VAL A 26 -11.88 -0.37 -3.98
CA VAL A 26 -12.83 -0.25 -5.10
C VAL A 26 -13.01 1.21 -5.51
N ASP A 27 -13.14 2.11 -4.55
CA ASP A 27 -13.45 3.52 -4.78
C ASP A 27 -12.33 4.30 -5.47
N THR A 28 -11.06 3.85 -5.38
CA THR A 28 -9.96 4.53 -6.09
C THR A 28 -10.02 4.36 -7.60
N LYS A 29 -10.62 3.27 -8.08
CA LYS A 29 -10.67 2.91 -9.52
C LYS A 29 -9.28 2.83 -10.17
N GLU A 30 -8.25 2.57 -9.37
CA GLU A 30 -6.85 2.55 -9.81
C GLU A 30 -6.38 1.17 -10.28
N PHE A 31 -7.23 0.14 -10.22
CA PHE A 31 -6.86 -1.24 -10.54
C PHE A 31 -7.63 -1.73 -11.76
N ASP A 32 -6.99 -1.68 -12.92
CA ASP A 32 -7.40 -2.44 -14.10
C ASP A 32 -6.95 -3.91 -14.02
N ALA A 33 -7.31 -4.70 -15.05
CA ALA A 33 -6.99 -6.12 -15.08
C ALA A 33 -5.48 -6.43 -15.02
N ASP A 34 -4.66 -5.60 -15.67
CA ASP A 34 -3.20 -5.79 -15.70
C ASP A 34 -2.59 -5.47 -14.33
N GLN A 35 -3.06 -4.40 -13.69
CA GLN A 35 -2.64 -4.02 -12.35
C GLN A 35 -3.05 -5.08 -11.33
N LEU A 36 -4.27 -5.60 -11.40
CA LEU A 36 -4.76 -6.68 -10.53
C LEU A 36 -3.92 -7.96 -10.65
N ALA A 37 -3.41 -8.28 -11.83
CA ALA A 37 -2.51 -9.42 -12.04
C ALA A 37 -1.13 -9.22 -11.40
N SER A 38 -0.74 -7.98 -11.12
CA SER A 38 0.58 -7.60 -10.61
C SER A 38 0.63 -7.35 -9.10
N VAL A 39 -0.50 -7.43 -8.40
CA VAL A 39 -0.61 -7.13 -6.96
C VAL A 39 -1.33 -8.23 -6.19
N GLU A 40 -1.12 -8.25 -4.89
CA GLU A 40 -1.78 -9.16 -3.95
C GLU A 40 -2.37 -8.36 -2.78
N PHE A 41 -3.55 -8.80 -2.30
CA PHE A 41 -4.33 -8.12 -1.28
C PHE A 41 -4.28 -8.91 0.03
N PHE A 42 -4.05 -8.23 1.14
CA PHE A 42 -4.02 -8.84 2.47
C PHE A 42 -4.76 -8.01 3.50
N ASP A 43 -5.43 -8.65 4.46
CA ASP A 43 -5.97 -7.98 5.64
C ASP A 43 -4.96 -7.92 6.81
N VAL A 44 -5.31 -7.20 7.88
CA VAL A 44 -4.47 -7.12 9.10
C VAL A 44 -4.34 -8.44 9.88
N ASN A 45 -5.12 -9.47 9.54
CA ASN A 45 -5.00 -10.80 10.11
C ASN A 45 -4.12 -11.71 9.25
N GLY A 46 -3.45 -11.17 8.23
CA GLY A 46 -2.61 -11.92 7.30
C GLY A 46 -3.40 -12.81 6.34
N ARG A 47 -4.69 -12.57 6.16
CA ARG A 47 -5.49 -13.30 5.17
C ARG A 47 -5.27 -12.71 3.80
N ARG A 48 -5.01 -13.57 2.82
CA ARG A 48 -5.01 -13.18 1.41
C ARG A 48 -6.44 -13.00 0.92
N LEU A 49 -6.67 -11.91 0.19
CA LEU A 49 -7.96 -11.60 -0.42
C LEU A 49 -7.86 -11.71 -1.94
N THR A 50 -8.97 -12.11 -2.56
CA THR A 50 -9.09 -12.25 -4.01
C THR A 50 -9.99 -11.14 -4.56
N PRO A 51 -9.56 -10.43 -5.63
CA PRO A 51 -10.39 -9.49 -6.36
C PRO A 51 -11.71 -10.12 -6.84
N VAL A 52 -12.81 -9.42 -6.60
CA VAL A 52 -14.12 -9.74 -7.17
C VAL A 52 -14.36 -8.76 -8.30
N LEU A 53 -14.52 -9.26 -9.52
CA LEU A 53 -14.70 -8.45 -10.72
C LEU A 53 -16.13 -8.54 -11.24
N SER A 54 -16.62 -7.46 -11.85
CA SER A 54 -17.80 -7.51 -12.71
C SER A 54 -17.52 -8.30 -13.98
N ASP A 55 -18.57 -8.62 -14.74
CA ASP A 55 -18.45 -9.22 -16.08
C ASP A 55 -17.64 -8.34 -17.05
N THR A 56 -17.57 -7.03 -16.79
CA THR A 56 -16.77 -6.07 -17.56
C THR A 56 -15.35 -5.90 -17.04
N GLY A 57 -14.91 -6.75 -16.10
CA GLY A 57 -13.56 -6.72 -15.52
C GLY A 57 -13.30 -5.58 -14.54
N THR A 58 -14.35 -4.92 -14.06
CA THR A 58 -14.23 -3.82 -13.08
C THR A 58 -14.14 -4.39 -11.67
N LEU A 59 -13.19 -3.92 -10.86
CA LEU A 59 -13.10 -4.30 -9.45
C LEU A 59 -14.37 -3.88 -8.70
N MET A 60 -15.07 -4.85 -8.11
CA MET A 60 -16.29 -4.65 -7.33
C MET A 60 -16.10 -4.89 -5.84
N GLY A 61 -15.03 -5.60 -5.45
CA GLY A 61 -14.74 -5.88 -4.06
C GLY A 61 -13.57 -6.82 -3.88
N LEU A 62 -13.32 -7.19 -2.62
CA LEU A 62 -12.35 -8.20 -2.22
C LEU A 62 -13.08 -9.28 -1.42
N SER A 63 -12.79 -10.53 -1.73
CA SER A 63 -13.34 -11.69 -1.02
C SER A 63 -12.23 -12.46 -0.31
N ASP A 64 -12.56 -13.12 0.79
CA ASP A 64 -11.63 -14.05 1.44
C ASP A 64 -11.32 -15.20 0.47
N ALA A 65 -10.03 -15.46 0.24
CA ALA A 65 -9.59 -16.56 -0.62
C ALA A 65 -9.83 -17.95 0.02
N GLY A 66 -10.32 -18.01 1.27
CA GLY A 66 -10.51 -19.25 2.02
C GLY A 66 -9.20 -19.87 2.50
N GLY A 67 -8.10 -19.11 2.42
CA GLY A 67 -6.77 -19.53 2.84
C GLY A 67 -6.54 -19.33 4.35
N GLN A 68 -5.56 -20.05 4.89
CA GLN A 68 -5.11 -19.83 6.27
C GLN A 68 -4.40 -18.46 6.38
N SER A 69 -4.73 -17.71 7.43
CA SER A 69 -3.99 -16.49 7.81
C SER A 69 -2.49 -16.77 7.95
N ASP A 70 -1.65 -15.97 7.29
CA ASP A 70 -0.18 -16.06 7.40
C ASP A 70 0.42 -14.67 7.66
N VAL A 71 0.36 -14.26 8.94
CA VAL A 71 0.92 -12.98 9.40
C VAL A 71 2.43 -12.87 9.12
N PRO A 72 3.26 -13.90 9.44
CA PRO A 72 4.69 -13.85 9.14
C PRO A 72 5.00 -13.62 7.65
N ALA A 73 4.27 -14.26 6.74
CA ALA A 73 4.48 -14.06 5.31
C ALA A 73 4.17 -12.62 4.88
N VAL A 74 3.06 -12.03 5.35
CA VAL A 74 2.73 -10.63 5.02
C VAL A 74 3.78 -9.68 5.61
N GLN A 75 4.23 -9.89 6.84
CA GLN A 75 5.31 -9.10 7.45
C GLN A 75 6.60 -9.17 6.62
N ALA A 76 7.00 -10.37 6.17
CA ALA A 76 8.18 -10.54 5.34
C ALA A 76 8.09 -9.77 4.01
N ARG A 77 6.90 -9.73 3.40
CA ARG A 77 6.66 -8.93 2.19
C ARG A 77 6.74 -7.44 2.42
N LEU A 78 6.13 -6.94 3.50
CA LEU A 78 6.23 -5.52 3.86
C LEU A 78 7.69 -5.12 4.15
N ALA A 79 8.46 -5.99 4.81
CA ALA A 79 9.89 -5.78 5.04
C ALA A 79 10.68 -5.76 3.72
N ALA A 80 10.40 -6.67 2.80
CA ALA A 80 11.05 -6.70 1.47
C ALA A 80 10.78 -5.43 0.66
N VAL A 81 9.53 -4.94 0.65
CA VAL A 81 9.20 -3.67 -0.02
C VAL A 81 9.94 -2.51 0.63
N ARG A 82 9.96 -2.42 1.97
CA ARG A 82 10.71 -1.38 2.68
C ARG A 82 12.20 -1.40 2.29
N GLN A 83 12.81 -2.57 2.21
CA GLN A 83 14.21 -2.71 1.76
C GLN A 83 14.38 -2.23 0.31
N HIS A 84 13.46 -2.57 -0.59
CA HIS A 84 13.48 -2.09 -1.96
C HIS A 84 13.38 -0.57 -2.05
N LEU A 85 12.46 0.04 -1.30
CA LEU A 85 12.29 1.50 -1.25
C LEU A 85 13.55 2.18 -0.72
N ALA A 86 14.16 1.65 0.34
CA ALA A 86 15.42 2.16 0.87
C ALA A 86 16.56 2.06 -0.15
N ALA A 87 16.67 0.95 -0.89
CA ALA A 87 17.70 0.75 -1.90
C ALA A 87 17.52 1.64 -3.15
N THR A 88 16.31 2.16 -3.38
CA THR A 88 15.98 3.00 -4.55
C THR A 88 15.86 4.49 -4.24
N VAL A 89 16.14 4.90 -2.99
CA VAL A 89 15.90 6.27 -2.51
C VAL A 89 16.60 7.33 -3.35
N ASP A 90 17.87 7.14 -3.69
CA ASP A 90 18.65 8.12 -4.47
C ASP A 90 18.10 8.28 -5.90
N LYS A 91 17.68 7.16 -6.50
CA LYS A 91 17.02 7.16 -7.81
C LYS A 91 15.67 7.87 -7.77
N ARG A 92 14.94 7.79 -6.66
CA ARG A 92 13.67 8.52 -6.48
C ARG A 92 13.89 10.01 -6.29
N ILE A 93 14.87 10.40 -5.48
CA ILE A 93 15.24 11.81 -5.26
C ILE A 93 15.59 12.51 -6.58
N THR A 94 16.37 11.87 -7.45
CA THR A 94 16.74 12.43 -8.76
C THR A 94 15.56 12.62 -9.72
N LYS A 95 14.45 11.92 -9.50
CA LYS A 95 13.23 12.01 -10.32
C LYS A 95 12.13 12.89 -9.70
N ALA A 96 12.20 13.12 -8.39
CA ALA A 96 11.17 13.83 -7.66
C ALA A 96 11.10 15.30 -8.07
N ALA A 97 9.88 15.81 -8.26
CA ALA A 97 9.65 17.25 -8.40
C ALA A 97 9.91 17.96 -7.05
N PRO A 98 10.29 19.25 -7.05
CA PRO A 98 10.51 20.01 -5.83
C PRO A 98 9.35 19.94 -4.83
N PRO A 99 9.61 20.03 -3.51
CA PRO A 99 10.91 20.30 -2.89
C PRO A 99 11.88 19.11 -2.96
N THR A 100 13.17 19.41 -3.04
CA THR A 100 14.22 18.39 -2.99
C THR A 100 14.35 17.86 -1.57
N VAL A 101 14.37 16.54 -1.42
CA VAL A 101 14.59 15.85 -0.14
C VAL A 101 15.95 15.17 -0.12
N THR A 102 16.57 15.06 1.05
CA THR A 102 17.82 14.29 1.21
C THR A 102 17.52 12.80 1.42
N SER A 103 18.48 11.92 1.10
CA SER A 103 18.34 10.48 1.35
C SER A 103 18.12 10.18 2.84
N VAL A 104 18.77 10.93 3.73
CA VAL A 104 18.60 10.80 5.19
C VAL A 104 17.16 11.13 5.58
N GLU A 105 16.62 12.25 5.09
CA GLU A 105 15.25 12.64 5.38
C GLU A 105 14.25 11.63 4.82
N ALA A 106 14.40 11.19 3.57
CA ALA A 106 13.53 10.19 2.98
C ALA A 106 13.56 8.86 3.75
N LEU A 107 14.74 8.34 4.07
CA LEU A 107 14.88 7.10 4.84
C LEU A 107 14.28 7.22 6.25
N SER A 108 14.37 8.40 6.88
CA SER A 108 13.75 8.64 8.20
C SER A 108 12.23 8.56 8.18
N ARG A 109 11.60 8.69 7.00
CA ARG A 109 10.16 8.54 6.81
C ARG A 109 9.72 7.09 6.61
N LEU A 110 10.61 6.17 6.23
CA LEU A 110 10.24 4.76 6.10
C LEU A 110 10.10 4.12 7.49
N PRO A 111 8.89 3.73 7.93
CA PRO A 111 8.70 3.17 9.26
C PRO A 111 9.40 1.82 9.42
N VAL A 112 9.85 1.53 10.63
CA VAL A 112 10.37 0.20 11.00
C VAL A 112 9.19 -0.72 11.33
N LEU A 113 9.01 -1.77 10.53
CA LEU A 113 7.87 -2.69 10.62
C LEU A 113 8.21 -4.01 11.32
N ASP A 114 9.50 -4.32 11.48
CA ASP A 114 9.98 -5.61 11.96
C ASP A 114 9.40 -5.95 13.35
N GLY A 115 8.80 -7.14 13.45
CA GLY A 115 8.21 -7.66 14.69
C GLY A 115 6.89 -7.00 15.11
N ARG A 116 6.34 -6.04 14.35
CA ARG A 116 5.09 -5.36 14.69
C ARG A 116 3.85 -6.11 14.18
N PRO A 117 2.74 -6.13 14.93
CA PRO A 117 1.46 -6.60 14.42
C PRO A 117 1.06 -5.85 13.14
N LEU A 118 0.41 -6.53 12.19
CA LEU A 118 0.00 -5.89 10.93
C LEU A 118 -0.94 -4.69 11.16
N ALA A 119 -1.80 -4.72 12.17
CA ALA A 119 -2.63 -3.56 12.53
C ALA A 119 -1.79 -2.32 12.90
N GLU A 120 -0.66 -2.50 13.60
CA GLU A 120 0.28 -1.41 13.88
C GLU A 120 1.04 -0.98 12.63
N CYS A 121 1.44 -1.93 11.78
CA CYS A 121 2.06 -1.62 10.49
C CYS A 121 1.14 -0.73 9.65
N TYR A 122 -0.16 -1.01 9.60
CA TYR A 122 -1.14 -0.17 8.90
C TYR A 122 -1.13 1.27 9.43
N VAL A 123 -1.21 1.47 10.75
CA VAL A 123 -1.21 2.81 11.37
C VAL A 123 0.05 3.61 11.03
N LEU A 124 1.21 2.95 10.93
CA LEU A 124 2.47 3.61 10.55
C LEU A 124 2.55 3.92 9.05
N LEU A 125 1.93 3.08 8.21
CA LEU A 125 2.01 3.19 6.75
C LEU A 125 0.96 4.13 6.17
N GLU A 126 -0.23 4.19 6.74
CA GLU A 126 -1.35 4.97 6.20
C GLU A 126 -1.03 6.45 5.95
N PRO A 127 -0.33 7.16 6.85
CA PRO A 127 0.01 8.56 6.61
C PRO A 127 1.00 8.80 5.45
N ILE A 128 1.68 7.75 4.97
CA ILE A 128 2.76 7.85 3.97
C ILE A 128 2.35 7.20 2.65
N PHE A 129 1.61 6.08 2.71
CA PHE A 129 1.28 5.22 1.57
C PHE A 129 -0.23 5.04 1.38
N GLY A 130 -1.06 5.69 2.19
CA GLY A 130 -2.51 5.69 2.04
C GLY A 130 -2.99 6.61 0.91
N HIS A 131 -4.22 6.37 0.43
CA HIS A 131 -4.92 7.27 -0.48
C HIS A 131 -5.81 8.24 0.32
N ALA A 132 -5.83 9.52 -0.06
CA ALA A 132 -6.70 10.51 0.56
C ALA A 132 -8.17 10.20 0.27
N TYR A 133 -9.00 10.13 1.32
CA TYR A 133 -10.42 9.88 1.19
C TYR A 133 -11.18 11.12 0.72
N GLY A 134 -12.02 10.93 -0.30
CA GLY A 134 -13.12 11.84 -0.60
C GLY A 134 -12.69 13.20 -1.12
N GLY A 135 -12.20 13.26 -2.36
CA GLY A 135 -12.54 14.31 -3.33
C GLY A 135 -12.28 15.79 -2.99
N VAL A 136 -11.68 16.16 -1.86
CA VAL A 136 -11.26 17.53 -1.63
C VAL A 136 -9.88 17.71 -2.24
N ALA A 137 -9.87 18.00 -3.55
CA ALA A 137 -8.70 18.56 -4.20
C ALA A 137 -8.27 19.82 -3.42
N GLY A 138 -7.25 19.72 -2.56
CA GLY A 138 -6.75 20.85 -1.78
C GLY A 138 -6.32 20.55 -0.35
N THR A 139 -6.76 19.46 0.29
CA THR A 139 -6.17 19.05 1.58
C THR A 139 -4.90 18.27 1.29
N ARG A 140 -3.79 19.01 1.06
CA ARG A 140 -2.43 18.50 1.12
C ARG A 140 -2.23 17.88 2.51
N HIS A 141 -2.52 16.60 2.64
CA HIS A 141 -1.82 15.78 3.62
C HIS A 141 -0.33 15.86 3.24
N ASP A 142 0.56 16.04 4.19
CA ASP A 142 2.00 15.78 3.94
C ASP A 142 2.20 14.38 3.34
N GLY A 143 1.27 13.46 3.60
CA GLY A 143 1.13 12.15 2.96
C GLY A 143 0.93 12.16 1.45
N SER A 144 0.36 13.21 0.83
CA SER A 144 0.19 13.21 -0.63
C SER A 144 1.52 13.35 -1.37
N TRP A 145 2.49 14.09 -0.81
CA TRP A 145 3.80 14.19 -1.43
C TRP A 145 4.63 12.92 -1.20
N TRP A 146 4.64 12.40 0.03
CA TRP A 146 5.38 11.17 0.34
C TRP A 146 4.81 9.94 -0.36
N HIS A 147 3.49 9.84 -0.48
CA HIS A 147 2.83 8.84 -1.32
C HIS A 147 3.36 8.95 -2.76
N ASN A 148 3.31 10.15 -3.35
CA ASN A 148 3.83 10.34 -4.71
C ASN A 148 5.31 9.99 -4.83
N PHE A 149 6.14 10.37 -3.85
CA PHE A 149 7.57 10.08 -3.84
C PHE A 149 7.86 8.57 -3.79
N TRP A 150 7.05 7.79 -3.08
CA TRP A 150 7.28 6.35 -2.89
C TRP A 150 6.48 5.44 -3.85
N ALA A 151 5.29 5.84 -4.28
CA ALA A 151 4.38 5.04 -5.08
C ALA A 151 4.46 5.33 -6.58
N HIS A 152 4.95 6.52 -6.97
CA HIS A 152 5.12 6.95 -8.36
C HIS A 152 6.59 7.25 -8.70
#